data_AF-A0A0B3S0H9-F1
#
_entry.id   AF-A0A0B3S0H9-F1
#
_cell.length_a   1.000
_cell.length_b   1.000
_cell.length_c   1.000
_cell.angle_alpha   90.00
_cell.angle_beta   90.00
_cell.angle_gamma   90.00
#
_symmetry.space_group_name_H-M   'P 1'
#
loop_
_entity.id
_entity.type
_entity.pdbx_description
1 polymer ?
#
loop_
_entity_poly.entity_id
_entity_poly.type
_entity_poly.pdbx_seq_one_letter_code
_entity_poly.pdbx_strand_id
1 'polypeptide(L)' 'MKRLLTIALTAPAPAFAAGFDRPVPQPQTDVAEFWFLVGSIALILALAAVQWLVARR' A
#
# COMPACT_ATOMS: atom_id res chain seq x y z
N MET A 1 5.53 -34.56 21.26
CA MET A 1 6.67 -34.62 20.32
C MET A 1 6.55 -33.62 19.17
N LYS A 2 5.47 -33.61 18.38
CA LYS A 2 5.30 -32.69 17.23
C LYS A 2 5.48 -31.19 17.59
N ARG A 3 4.91 -30.73 18.71
CA ARG A 3 5.04 -29.36 19.21
C ARG A 3 6.47 -28.95 19.56
N LEU A 4 7.25 -29.86 20.15
CA LEU A 4 8.65 -29.61 20.51
C LEU A 4 9.51 -29.50 19.25
N LEU A 5 9.20 -30.31 18.24
CA LEU A 5 9.83 -30.26 16.93
C LEU A 5 9.56 -28.92 16.22
N THR A 6 8.32 -28.42 16.27
CA THR A 6 7.97 -27.10 15.71
C THR A 6 8.73 -25.97 16.40
N ILE A 7 8.80 -25.99 17.73
CA ILE A 7 9.53 -24.96 18.51
C ILE A 7 11.03 -25.01 18.19
N ALA A 8 11.63 -26.19 18.14
CA ALA A 8 13.05 -26.34 17.79
C ALA A 8 13.37 -25.83 16.38
N LEU A 9 12.45 -25.99 15.44
CA LEU A 9 12.63 -25.57 14.05
C LEU A 9 12.46 -24.05 13.85
N THR A 10 11.58 -23.40 14.60
CA THR A 10 11.28 -21.96 14.42
C THR A 10 12.00 -21.03 15.40
N ALA A 11 12.48 -21.55 16.54
CA ALA A 11 13.24 -20.77 17.51
C ALA A 11 14.46 -20.00 16.93
N PRO A 12 15.20 -20.51 15.91
CA PRO A 12 16.31 -19.77 15.31
C PRO A 12 15.89 -18.66 14.34
N ALA A 13 14.61 -18.58 13.94
CA ALA A 13 14.16 -17.67 12.88
C ALA A 13 14.52 -16.19 13.14
N PRO A 14 14.42 -15.64 14.36
CA PRO A 14 14.85 -14.27 14.64
C PRO A 14 16.36 -14.05 14.45
N ALA A 15 17.19 -15.05 14.74
CA ALA A 15 18.64 -14.97 14.54
C ALA A 15 19.01 -14.94 13.05
N PHE A 16 18.27 -15.68 12.21
CA PHE A 16 18.41 -15.61 10.75
C PHE A 16 17.86 -14.31 10.15
N ALA A 17 16.84 -13.70 10.77
CA ALA A 17 16.27 -12.43 10.36
C ALA A 17 17.07 -11.20 10.84
N ALA A 18 18.08 -11.37 11.71
CA ALA A 18 18.84 -10.26 12.28
C ALA A 18 19.62 -9.43 11.26
N GLY A 19 19.94 -10.00 10.08
CA GLY A 19 20.57 -9.28 8.97
C GLY A 19 19.60 -8.79 7.90
N PHE A 20 18.29 -9.01 8.08
CA PHE A 20 17.28 -8.52 7.16
C PHE A 20 16.86 -7.10 7.56
N ASP A 21 17.38 -6.11 6.83
CA ASP A 21 16.79 -4.78 6.88
C ASP A 21 15.51 -4.77 6.05
N ARG A 22 14.38 -4.51 6.72
CA ARG A 22 13.12 -4.29 6.02
C ARG A 22 13.29 -3.10 5.07
N PRO A 23 12.94 -3.23 3.77
CA PRO A 23 12.88 -2.08 2.90
C PRO A 23 11.94 -1.04 3.51
N VAL A 24 12.50 0.13 3.84
CA VAL A 24 11.69 1.26 4.32
C VAL A 24 10.98 1.83 3.09
N PRO A 25 9.64 2.00 3.13
CA PRO A 25 8.93 2.67 2.06
C PRO A 25 9.56 4.04 1.81
N GLN A 26 9.69 4.42 0.54
CA GLN A 26 10.14 5.76 0.20
C GLN A 26 9.23 6.79 0.90
N PRO A 27 9.80 7.86 1.47
CA PRO A 27 8.98 8.91 2.06
C PRO A 27 8.04 9.49 1.01
N GLN A 28 6.86 9.90 1.45
CA GLN A 28 5.92 10.61 0.61
C GLN A 28 6.58 11.90 0.12
N THR A 29 6.54 12.14 -1.19
CA THR A 29 7.16 13.31 -1.80
C THR A 29 6.12 14.36 -2.11
N ASP A 30 6.47 15.63 -1.97
CA ASP A 30 5.60 16.76 -2.31
C ASP A 30 5.03 16.65 -3.73
N VAL A 31 5.84 16.13 -4.67
CA VAL A 31 5.43 15.88 -6.06
C VAL A 31 4.36 14.80 -6.15
N ALA A 32 4.49 13.70 -5.39
CA ALA A 32 3.48 12.63 -5.36
C ALA A 32 2.16 13.13 -4.77
N GLU A 33 2.21 13.94 -3.71
CA GLU A 33 1.03 14.56 -3.10
C GLU A 33 0.30 15.48 -4.07
N PHE A 34 1.05 16.33 -4.79
CA PHE A 34 0.51 17.22 -5.79
C PHE A 34 -0.23 16.46 -6.90
N TRP A 35 0.39 15.41 -7.46
CA TRP A 35 -0.24 14.63 -8.52
C TRP A 35 -1.42 13.79 -8.04
N PHE A 36 -1.39 13.31 -6.79
CA PHE A 36 -2.54 12.64 -6.19
C PHE A 36 -3.75 13.59 -6.07
N LEU A 37 -3.53 14.85 -5.66
CA LEU A 37 -4.56 15.88 -5.62
C LEU A 37 -5.14 16.14 -7.02
N VAL A 38 -4.28 16.36 -8.02
CA VAL A 38 -4.69 16.60 -9.42
C VAL A 38 -5.52 15.43 -9.94
N GLY A 39 -5.06 14.20 -9.73
CA GLY A 39 -5.78 12.99 -10.13
C GLY A 39 -7.14 12.86 -9.45
N SER A 40 -7.22 13.19 -8.16
CA SER A 40 -8.47 13.15 -7.39
C SER A 40 -9.48 14.17 -7.90
N ILE A 41 -9.06 15.40 -8.19
CA ILE A 41 -9.92 16.43 -8.79
C ILE A 41 -10.41 15.98 -10.17
N ALA A 42 -9.50 15.47 -11.01
CA ALA A 42 -9.86 14.99 -12.35
C ALA A 42 -10.90 13.84 -12.29
N LEU A 43 -10.76 12.91 -11.34
CA LEU A 43 -11.72 11.83 -11.13
C LEU A 43 -13.12 12.37 -10.76
N ILE A 44 -13.20 13.31 -9.81
CA ILE A 44 -14.48 13.91 -9.40
C ILE A 44 -15.14 14.63 -10.58
N LEU A 45 -14.36 15.39 -11.36
CA LEU A 45 -14.86 16.08 -12.56
C LEU A 45 -15.38 15.09 -13.60
N ALA A 46 -14.69 13.97 -13.81
CA ALA A 46 -15.13 12.92 -14.73
C ALA A 46 -16.47 12.30 -14.29
N LEU A 47 -16.62 11.99 -12.99
CA LEU A 47 -17.88 11.48 -12.43
C LEU A 47 -19.03 12.49 -12.60
N ALA A 48 -18.77 13.77 -12.31
CA ALA A 48 -19.75 14.83 -12.50
C ALA A 48 -20.17 15.00 -13.97
N ALA A 49 -19.20 14.92 -14.90
CA ALA A 49 -19.47 15.00 -16.34
C ALA A 49 -20.34 13.83 -16.82
N VAL A 50 -20.07 12.61 -16.34
CA VAL A 50 -20.89 11.43 -16.65
C VAL A 50 -22.30 11.59 -16.10
N GLN A 51 -22.44 11.98 -14.82
CA GLN A 51 -23.74 12.23 -14.21
C GLN A 51 -24.54 13.28 -15.00
N TRP A 52 -23.89 14.36 -15.41
CA TRP A 52 -24.51 15.42 -16.20
C TRP A 52 -24.97 14.94 -17.58
N LEU A 53 -24.15 14.14 -18.27
CA LEU A 53 -24.51 13.56 -19.56
C LEU A 53 -25.74 12.63 -19.44
N VAL A 54 -25.80 11.82 -18.39
CA VAL A 54 -26.91 10.90 -18.15
C VAL A 54 -28.18 11.65 -17.73
N ALA A 55 -28.09 12.62 -16.83
CA ALA A 55 -29.22 13.41 -16.36
C ALA A 55 -29.88 14.29 -17.44
N ARG A 56 -29.20 14.47 -18.58
CA ARG A 56 -29.70 15.20 -19.75
C ARG A 56 -30.44 14.33 -20.76
N ARG A 57 -30.44 13.01 -20.58
CA ARG A 57 -31.31 12.08 -21.33
C ARG A 57 -32.63 11.92 -20.60
#